data_AF-A0A820Y4H1-F1
#
_entry.id   AF-A0A820Y4H1-F1
#
_cell.length_a   1.000
_cell.length_b   1.000
_cell.length_c   1.000
_cell.angle_alpha   90.00
_cell.angle_beta   90.00
_cell.angle_gamma   90.00
#
_symmetry.space_group_name_H-M   'P 1'
#
loop_
_entity.id
_entity.type
_entity.pdbx_description
1 polymer ?
#
loop_
_entity_poly.entity_id
_entity_poly.type
_entity_poly.pdbx_seq_one_letter_code
_entity_poly.pdbx_strand_id
1 'polypeptide(L)'
;MAVALQSSASNNTTLNTRHYYNNLETYSLLWLGASVNSQENIDAQQKLRSSINHLESFKQSDQCEKYIRSLSSPDRIILIVRDRLGQKLVPRIHQLRQIFSIHVYGIRKQKNQC
;
A
#
# COMPACT_ATOMS: atom_id res chain seq x y z
N MET A 1 -20.91 35.55 60.50
CA MET A 1 -20.71 34.13 60.88
C MET A 1 -21.13 33.25 59.72
N ALA A 2 -20.60 32.03 59.68
CA ALA A 2 -20.79 30.93 58.72
C ALA A 2 -19.82 30.90 57.51
N VAL A 3 -18.75 30.15 57.73
CA VAL A 3 -17.95 29.44 56.73
C VAL A 3 -18.79 28.30 56.16
N ALA A 4 -18.69 28.03 54.85
CA ALA A 4 -19.04 26.74 54.29
C ALA A 4 -17.91 26.26 53.36
N LEU A 5 -17.28 25.17 53.79
CA LEU A 5 -16.34 24.34 53.05
C LEU A 5 -17.05 23.62 51.90
N GLN A 6 -16.31 23.38 50.81
CA GLN A 6 -16.16 22.03 50.27
C GLN A 6 -15.02 21.98 49.25
N SER A 7 -13.85 21.59 49.75
CA SER A 7 -12.81 20.92 48.97
C SER A 7 -13.28 19.50 48.67
N SER A 8 -13.43 19.17 47.40
CA SER A 8 -13.51 17.78 46.93
C SER A 8 -12.27 17.47 46.10
N ALA A 9 -11.53 16.49 46.62
CA ALA A 9 -10.38 15.86 46.00
C ALA A 9 -10.72 15.29 44.62
N SER A 10 -9.70 15.06 43.79
CA SER A 10 -9.30 13.69 43.41
C SER A 10 -8.27 13.71 42.26
N ASN A 11 -7.03 13.40 42.64
CA ASN A 11 -6.18 12.35 42.06
C ASN A 11 -5.67 12.48 40.62
N ASN A 12 -4.35 12.67 40.54
CA ASN A 12 -3.39 11.92 39.72
C ASN A 12 -3.88 11.46 38.35
N THR A 13 -3.65 12.28 37.34
CA THR A 13 -3.52 11.77 35.98
C THR A 13 -2.10 12.04 35.54
N THR A 14 -1.21 11.09 35.86
CA THR A 14 -0.01 10.86 35.07
C THR A 14 -0.50 10.81 33.62
N LEU A 15 -0.26 11.89 32.87
CA LEU A 15 -0.59 11.97 31.46
C LEU A 15 0.31 10.96 30.76
N ASN A 16 -0.16 9.72 30.76
CA ASN A 16 0.36 8.64 29.97
C ASN A 16 0.04 9.05 28.52
N THR A 17 0.93 9.85 27.95
CA THR A 17 0.99 10.15 26.53
C THR A 17 1.23 8.83 25.84
N ARG A 18 0.14 8.07 25.65
CA ARG A 18 0.07 7.01 24.66
C ARG A 18 0.48 7.67 23.37
N HIS A 19 1.69 7.38 22.93
CA HIS A 19 2.15 7.69 21.59
C HIS A 19 1.07 7.19 20.63
N TYR A 20 0.32 8.14 20.07
CA TYR A 20 -0.60 7.88 19.00
C TYR A 20 0.30 7.56 17.80
N TYR A 21 0.52 6.26 17.53
CA TYR A 21 1.18 5.79 16.32
C TYR A 21 0.25 6.07 15.14
N ASN A 22 0.07 7.34 14.80
CA ASN A 22 -0.57 7.78 13.56
C ASN A 22 0.44 7.73 12.42
N ASN A 23 1.00 6.56 12.14
CA ASN A 23 1.55 6.32 10.81
C ASN A 23 0.37 5.96 9.88
N LEU A 24 -0.45 6.97 9.57
CA LEU A 24 -1.63 6.94 8.70
C LEU A 24 -1.27 6.81 7.20
N GLU A 25 -0.10 6.26 6.87
CA GLU A 25 0.27 6.08 5.47
C GLU A 25 -0.49 4.87 4.90
N THR A 26 -1.64 5.14 4.27
CA THR A 26 -2.43 4.13 3.56
C THR A 26 -1.71 3.78 2.26
N TYR A 27 -0.94 2.69 2.28
CA TYR A 27 -0.31 2.15 1.09
C TYR A 27 -1.32 1.37 0.26
N SER A 28 -1.39 1.67 -1.04
CA SER A 28 -2.11 0.86 -2.02
C SER A 28 -1.14 -0.01 -2.79
N LEU A 29 -1.37 -1.32 -2.78
CA LEU A 29 -0.62 -2.27 -3.58
C LEU A 29 -1.37 -2.53 -4.89
N LEU A 30 -0.74 -2.24 -6.02
CA LEU A 30 -1.29 -2.55 -7.34
C LEU A 30 -0.47 -3.69 -7.95
N TRP A 31 -1.12 -4.78 -8.33
CA TRP A 31 -0.46 -5.89 -9.02
C TRP A 31 -0.90 -5.99 -10.48
N LEU A 32 0.00 -5.67 -11.42
CA LEU A 32 -0.24 -5.78 -12.85
C LEU A 32 0.41 -7.04 -13.47
N GLY A 33 -0.42 -7.98 -13.92
CA GLY A 33 0.04 -9.20 -14.58
C GLY A 33 -1.08 -10.07 -15.19
N ALA A 34 -0.83 -10.70 -16.34
CA ALA A 34 -1.82 -11.56 -17.01
C ALA A 34 -2.12 -12.90 -16.29
N SER A 35 -1.37 -13.24 -15.24
CA SER A 35 -1.43 -14.50 -14.48
C SER A 35 -1.65 -14.24 -13.00
N VAL A 36 -2.09 -13.03 -12.65
CA VAL A 36 -2.36 -12.60 -11.27
C VAL A 36 -3.23 -13.62 -10.51
N ASN A 37 -4.08 -14.38 -11.22
CA ASN A 37 -4.97 -15.39 -10.63
C ASN A 37 -4.44 -16.83 -10.71
N SER A 38 -3.16 -17.07 -11.00
CA SER A 38 -2.58 -18.42 -10.89
C SER A 38 -2.45 -18.83 -9.42
N GLN A 39 -2.52 -20.12 -9.12
CA GLN A 39 -2.48 -20.64 -7.74
C GLN A 39 -1.30 -20.07 -6.92
N GLU A 40 -0.09 -20.07 -7.51
CA GLU A 40 1.12 -19.53 -6.87
C GLU A 40 1.02 -18.03 -6.55
N ASN A 41 0.28 -17.25 -7.36
CA ASN A 41 0.06 -15.83 -7.12
C ASN A 41 -1.05 -15.59 -6.10
N ILE A 42 -2.01 -16.51 -5.93
CA ILE A 42 -3.06 -16.42 -4.91
C ILE A 42 -2.45 -16.48 -3.51
N ASP A 43 -1.52 -17.41 -3.27
CA ASP A 43 -0.85 -17.54 -1.97
C ASP A 43 -0.01 -16.28 -1.65
N ALA A 44 0.66 -15.73 -2.66
CA ALA A 44 1.38 -14.46 -2.53
C ALA A 44 0.44 -13.30 -2.23
N GLN A 45 -0.71 -13.20 -2.91
CA GLN A 45 -1.73 -12.18 -2.63
C GLN A 45 -2.28 -12.28 -1.21
N GLN A 46 -2.53 -13.49 -0.70
CA GLN A 46 -3.02 -13.68 0.67
C GLN A 46 -2.01 -13.17 1.71
N LYS A 47 -0.72 -13.47 1.53
CA LYS A 47 0.36 -12.95 2.40
C LYS A 47 0.54 -11.44 2.27
N LEU A 48 0.31 -10.87 1.08
CA LEU A 48 0.37 -9.43 0.88
C LEU A 48 -0.83 -8.73 1.51
N ARG A 49 -2.03 -9.32 1.46
CA ARG A 49 -3.24 -8.80 2.12
C ARG A 49 -3.14 -8.80 3.64
N SER A 50 -2.37 -9.70 4.25
CA SER A 50 -2.12 -9.62 5.70
C SER A 50 -1.20 -8.47 6.10
N SER A 51 -0.53 -7.84 5.13
CA SER A 51 0.50 -6.81 5.35
C SER A 51 0.09 -5.43 4.82
N ILE A 52 -0.91 -5.34 3.94
CA ILE A 52 -1.40 -4.10 3.31
C ILE A 52 -2.92 -4.05 3.32
N ASN A 53 -3.46 -2.87 3.63
CA ASN A 53 -4.91 -2.63 3.76
C ASN A 53 -5.65 -2.64 2.41
N HIS A 54 -4.99 -2.29 1.32
CA HIS A 54 -5.63 -2.12 0.02
C HIS A 54 -4.79 -2.76 -1.10
N LEU A 55 -5.30 -3.85 -1.68
CA LEU A 55 -4.68 -4.58 -2.79
C LEU A 55 -5.65 -4.66 -3.96
N GLU A 56 -5.26 -4.05 -5.08
CA GLU A 56 -6.01 -4.09 -6.34
C GLU A 56 -5.14 -4.74 -7.43
N SER A 57 -5.77 -5.48 -8.35
CA SER A 57 -5.03 -6.22 -9.37
C SER A 57 -5.59 -6.00 -10.77
N PHE A 58 -4.68 -5.89 -11.74
CA PHE A 58 -5.01 -5.51 -13.11
C PHE A 58 -4.37 -6.50 -14.09
N LYS A 59 -5.09 -6.77 -15.18
CA LYS A 59 -4.56 -7.55 -16.32
C LYS A 59 -4.04 -6.66 -17.45
N GLN A 60 -4.55 -5.44 -17.55
CA GLN A 60 -4.26 -4.50 -18.64
C GLN A 60 -3.60 -3.23 -18.10
N SER A 61 -2.55 -2.76 -18.77
CA SER A 61 -1.79 -1.58 -18.35
C SER A 61 -2.63 -0.31 -18.35
N ASP A 62 -3.54 -0.15 -19.32
CA ASP A 62 -4.32 1.10 -19.46
C ASP A 62 -5.37 1.25 -18.35
N GLN A 63 -5.95 0.14 -17.89
CA GLN A 63 -6.84 0.13 -16.73
C GLN A 63 -6.09 0.50 -15.45
N CYS A 64 -4.90 -0.08 -15.26
CA CYS A 64 -4.03 0.22 -14.11
C CYS A 64 -3.60 1.70 -14.12
N GLU A 65 -3.23 2.24 -15.28
CA GLU A 65 -2.85 3.64 -15.43
C GLU A 65 -4.01 4.58 -15.12
N LYS A 66 -5.19 4.31 -15.69
CA LYS A 66 -6.40 5.11 -15.43
C LYS A 66 -6.73 5.12 -13.94
N TYR A 67 -6.61 3.97 -13.28
CA TYR A 67 -6.83 3.85 -11.84
C TYR A 67 -5.83 4.71 -11.06
N ILE A 68 -4.52 4.57 -11.32
CA ILE A 68 -3.47 5.35 -10.67
C ILE A 68 -3.75 6.85 -10.79
N ARG A 69 -4.15 7.33 -11.98
CA ARG A 69 -4.43 8.75 -12.24
C ARG A 69 -5.74 9.24 -11.60
N SER A 70 -6.67 8.33 -11.31
CA SER A 70 -7.93 8.67 -10.64
C SER A 70 -7.81 8.78 -9.11
N LEU A 71 -6.71 8.27 -8.53
CA LEU A 71 -6.46 8.34 -7.09
C LEU A 71 -6.07 9.74 -6.65
N SER A 72 -6.46 10.08 -5.41
CA SER A 72 -6.18 11.37 -4.79
C SER A 72 -4.75 11.42 -4.23
N SER A 73 -4.23 12.63 -4.01
CA SER A 73 -2.82 12.90 -3.71
C SER A 73 -2.17 12.32 -2.44
N PRO A 74 -2.85 11.81 -1.38
CA PRO A 74 -2.14 11.20 -0.26
C PRO A 74 -1.82 9.70 -0.45
N ASP A 75 -2.33 9.03 -1.49
CA ASP A 75 -2.15 7.58 -1.62
C ASP A 75 -0.73 7.23 -2.08
N ARG A 76 0.02 6.49 -1.24
CA ARG A 76 1.34 5.96 -1.60
C ARG A 76 1.16 4.60 -2.28
N ILE A 77 1.52 4.53 -3.55
CA ILE A 77 1.31 3.35 -4.39
C ILE A 77 2.59 2.53 -4.46
N ILE A 78 2.47 1.25 -4.13
CA ILE A 78 3.47 0.22 -4.41
C ILE A 78 2.96 -0.56 -5.62
N LEU A 79 3.72 -0.56 -6.71
CA LEU A 79 3.35 -1.27 -7.94
C LEU A 79 4.19 -2.54 -8.09
N ILE A 80 3.54 -3.70 -8.14
CA ILE A 80 4.15 -4.96 -8.59
C ILE A 80 3.76 -5.17 -10.05
N VAL A 81 4.73 -5.24 -10.95
CA VAL A 81 4.47 -5.31 -12.39
C VAL A 81 5.30 -6.39 -13.07
N ARG A 82 4.68 -7.13 -13.97
CA ARG A 82 5.39 -8.10 -14.81
C ARG A 82 6.27 -7.37 -15.84
N ASP A 83 7.53 -7.77 -16.02
CA ASP A 83 8.54 -7.16 -16.91
C ASP A 83 7.94 -6.58 -18.21
N ARG A 84 7.32 -7.44 -19.03
CA ARG A 84 6.76 -7.05 -20.34
C ARG A 84 5.71 -5.94 -20.27
N LEU A 85 4.90 -5.91 -19.21
CA LEU A 85 3.90 -4.86 -18.99
C LEU A 85 4.54 -3.61 -18.38
N GLY A 86 5.57 -3.79 -17.56
CA GLY A 86 6.34 -2.73 -16.94
C GLY A 86 7.06 -1.84 -17.95
N GLN A 87 7.63 -2.42 -19.00
CA GLN A 87 8.29 -1.68 -20.08
C GLN A 87 7.38 -0.61 -20.72
N LYS A 88 6.07 -0.87 -20.80
CA LYS A 88 5.10 0.08 -21.37
C LYS A 88 4.53 1.03 -20.32
N LEU A 89 4.25 0.54 -19.11
CA LEU A 89 3.56 1.31 -18.09
C LEU A 89 4.51 2.24 -17.32
N VAL A 90 5.66 1.75 -16.87
CA VAL A 90 6.58 2.48 -15.98
C VAL A 90 6.99 3.85 -16.55
N PRO A 91 7.37 3.99 -17.83
CA PRO A 91 7.71 5.29 -18.41
C PRO A 91 6.57 6.33 -18.33
N ARG A 92 5.32 5.91 -18.20
CA ARG A 92 4.14 6.80 -18.19
C ARG A 92 3.72 7.24 -16.79
N ILE A 93 4.12 6.49 -15.76
CA ILE A 93 3.68 6.71 -14.37
C ILE A 93 4.82 7.02 -13.39
N HIS A 94 6.09 6.78 -13.74
CA HIS A 94 7.20 6.91 -12.79
C HIS A 94 7.42 8.34 -12.27
N GLN A 95 6.88 9.34 -12.97
CA GLN A 95 6.96 10.75 -12.57
C GLN A 95 5.84 11.14 -11.59
N LEU A 96 4.83 10.28 -11.40
CA LEU A 96 3.71 10.57 -10.52
C LEU A 96 4.15 10.48 -9.06
N ARG A 97 3.90 11.55 -8.30
CA ARG A 97 4.29 11.65 -6.89
C ARG A 97 3.66 10.56 -6.00
N GLN A 98 2.50 10.03 -6.38
CA GLN A 98 1.86 8.92 -5.67
C GLN A 98 2.63 7.58 -5.80
N ILE A 99 3.53 7.41 -6.77
CA ILE A 99 4.30 6.18 -6.91
C ILE A 99 5.44 6.17 -5.89
N PHE A 100 5.36 5.29 -4.91
CA PHE A 100 6.36 5.12 -3.87
C PHE A 100 7.44 4.11 -4.27
N SER A 101 7.05 2.96 -4.81
CA SER A 101 7.98 1.95 -5.30
C SER A 101 7.40 1.14 -6.46
N ILE A 102 8.30 0.63 -7.30
CA ILE A 102 7.95 -0.24 -8.42
C ILE A 102 8.81 -1.51 -8.31
N HIS A 103 8.14 -2.64 -8.16
CA HIS A 103 8.74 -3.97 -8.15
C HIS A 103 8.47 -4.66 -9.49
N VAL A 104 9.52 -4.81 -10.29
CA VAL A 104 9.42 -5.50 -11.58
C VAL A 104 9.79 -6.96 -11.40
N TYR A 105 8.90 -7.88 -11.80
CA TYR A 105 9.17 -9.32 -11.75
C TYR A 105 9.04 -9.96 -13.14
N GLY A 106 9.89 -10.95 -13.42
CA GLY A 106 9.88 -11.68 -14.68
C GLY A 106 10.07 -13.17 -14.41
N ILE A 107 9.37 -14.01 -15.18
CA ILE A 107 9.67 -15.44 -15.20
C ILE A 107 11.00 -15.58 -15.92
N ARG A 108 12.04 -16.03 -15.20
CA ARG A 108 13.30 -16.42 -15.84
C ARG A 108 12.96 -17.49 -16.87
N LYS A 109 13.10 -17.19 -18.16
CA LYS A 109 13.24 -18.26 -19.15
C LYS A 109 14.57 -18.93 -18.83
N GLN A 110 14.54 -20.16 -18.32
CA GLN A 110 15.74 -21.00 -18.38
C GLN A 110 16.12 -21.09 -19.85
N LYS A 111 17.09 -20.28 -20.26
CA LYS A 111 17.84 -20.54 -21.48
C LYS A 111 18.72 -21.73 -21.14
N ASN A 112 18.18 -22.94 -21.28
CA ASN A 112 19.01 -24.12 -21.41
C ASN A 112 19.69 -23.99 -22.77
N GLN A 113 20.85 -23.32 -22.77
CA GLN A 113 21.84 -23.45 -23.82
C GLN A 113 22.82 -24.51 -23.34
N CYS A 114 22.72 -25.68 -23.95
CA CYS A 114 23.78 -26.57 -24.43
C CYS A 114 23.08 -27.77 -25.09
#